data_AF-A0A7H2SUG8-F1
#
_entry.id   AF-A0A7H2SUG8-F1
#
_cell.length_a   1.000
_cell.length_b   1.000
_cell.length_c   1.000
_cell.angle_alpha   90.00
_cell.angle_beta   90.00
_cell.angle_gamma   90.00
#
_symmetry.space_group_name_H-M   'P 1'
#
loop_
_entity.id
_entity.type
_entity.pdbx_description
1 polymer ?
#
loop_
_entity_poly.entity_id
_entity_poly.type
_entity_poly.pdbx_seq_one_letter_code
_entity_poly.pdbx_strand_id
1 'polypeptide(L)' 'MAQLNMFGNQLSRLPEFSNLANGNESYDSLAAKIKEMLRDPIQQKHFLPHLKNLGFKA' A
#
# COMPACT_ATOMS: atom_id res chain seq x y z
N MET A 1 3.19 2.38 14.53
CA MET A 1 3.82 2.09 13.22
C MET A 1 3.40 0.74 12.59
N ALA A 2 2.59 -0.11 13.25
CA ALA A 2 2.23 -1.43 12.72
C ALA A 2 1.18 -1.39 11.60
N GLN A 3 0.22 -0.45 11.68
CA GLN A 3 -0.87 -0.32 10.71
C GLN A 3 -0.36 0.05 9.31
N LEU A 4 0.55 1.02 9.21
CA LEU A 4 1.19 1.41 7.94
C LEU A 4 1.97 0.26 7.31
N ASN A 5 2.66 -0.54 8.13
CA ASN A 5 3.45 -1.68 7.70
C ASN A 5 2.55 -2.79 7.14
N MET A 6 1.44 -3.08 7.80
CA MET A 6 0.40 -3.99 7.33
C MET A 6 -0.27 -3.48 6.05
N PHE A 7 -0.60 -2.18 6.00
CA PHE A 7 -1.19 -1.55 4.82
C PHE A 7 -0.27 -1.66 3.60
N GLY A 8 1.00 -1.29 3.72
CA GLY A 8 1.94 -1.44 2.61
C GLY A 8 2.07 -2.87 2.11
N ASN A 9 2.09 -3.85 3.03
CA ASN A 9 2.20 -5.27 2.66
C ASN A 9 0.91 -5.80 2.00
N GLN A 10 -0.26 -5.33 2.43
CA GLN A 10 -1.54 -5.72 1.84
C GLN A 10 -1.80 -5.04 0.50
N LEU A 11 -1.49 -3.75 0.40
CA LEU A 11 -1.61 -3.00 -0.83
C LEU A 11 -0.62 -3.53 -1.89
N SER A 12 0.60 -3.93 -1.52
CA SER A 12 1.55 -4.51 -2.49
C SER A 12 1.06 -5.82 -3.10
N ARG A 13 0.15 -6.52 -2.44
CA ARG A 13 -0.48 -7.75 -2.94
C ARG A 13 -1.70 -7.53 -3.81
N LEU A 14 -2.19 -6.29 -3.93
CA LEU A 14 -3.31 -6.00 -4.81
C LEU A 14 -2.86 -5.87 -6.27
N PRO A 15 -3.63 -6.42 -7.22
CA PRO A 15 -3.36 -6.26 -8.65
C PRO A 15 -3.38 -4.79 -9.08
N GLU A 16 -4.21 -3.94 -8.43
CA GLU A 16 -4.26 -2.50 -8.70
C GLU A 16 -2.89 -1.81 -8.49
N PHE A 17 -2.20 -2.17 -7.41
CA PHE A 17 -0.88 -1.63 -7.08
C PHE A 17 0.27 -2.46 -7.64
N SER A 18 0.00 -3.64 -8.19
CA SER A 18 1.01 -4.44 -8.90
C SER A 18 1.53 -3.68 -10.13
N ASN A 19 0.73 -2.77 -10.71
CA ASN A 19 1.18 -1.86 -11.78
C ASN A 19 2.21 -0.82 -11.30
N LEU A 20 2.32 -0.56 -9.99
CA LEU A 20 3.34 0.34 -9.42
C LEU A 20 4.68 -0.36 -9.21
N ALA A 21 4.70 -1.70 -9.20
CA ALA A 21 5.94 -2.46 -9.18
C ALA A 21 6.56 -2.41 -10.56
N ASN A 22 7.83 -1.99 -10.62
CA ASN A 22 8.59 -2.11 -11.86
C ASN A 22 8.88 -3.60 -12.08
N GLY A 23 8.57 -4.19 -13.25
CA GLY A 23 8.28 -5.63 -13.45
C GLY A 23 9.15 -6.73 -12.80
N ASN A 24 10.34 -6.44 -12.26
CA ASN A 24 11.15 -7.36 -11.45
C ASN A 24 11.23 -6.99 -9.95
N GLU A 25 10.39 -6.05 -9.48
CA GLU A 25 10.30 -5.65 -8.08
C GLU A 25 9.60 -6.72 -7.26
N SER A 26 10.19 -7.03 -6.10
CA SER A 26 9.55 -7.92 -5.13
C SER A 26 8.40 -7.22 -4.42
N TYR A 27 7.43 -8.00 -3.95
CA TYR A 27 6.31 -7.49 -3.15
C TYR A 27 6.74 -6.71 -1.91
N ASP A 28 7.92 -7.01 -1.36
CA ASP A 28 8.51 -6.29 -0.22
C ASP A 28 9.00 -4.88 -0.62
N SER A 29 9.63 -4.75 -1.80
CA SER A 29 10.05 -3.46 -2.37
C SER A 29 8.83 -2.59 -2.69
N LEU A 30 7.80 -3.18 -3.30
CA LEU A 30 6.55 -2.49 -3.56
C LEU A 30 5.86 -2.08 -2.25
N ALA A 31 5.87 -2.93 -1.22
CA ALA A 31 5.33 -2.60 0.10
C ALA A 31 6.09 -1.43 0.75
N ALA A 32 7.41 -1.36 0.61
CA ALA A 32 8.21 -0.24 1.11
C ALA A 32 7.84 1.07 0.40
N LYS A 33 7.73 1.06 -0.94
CA LYS A 33 7.24 2.21 -1.72
C LYS A 33 5.86 2.68 -1.27
N ILE A 34 4.92 1.76 -1.13
CA ILE A 34 3.55 2.10 -0.71
C ILE A 34 3.56 2.63 0.74
N LYS A 35 4.42 2.13 1.63
CA LYS A 35 4.59 2.70 2.98
C LYS A 35 5.12 4.13 2.93
N GLU A 36 6.08 4.42 2.07
CA GLU A 36 6.57 5.78 1.88
C GLU A 36 5.47 6.69 1.34
N MET A 37 4.67 6.22 0.37
CA MET A 37 3.50 6.95 -0.11
C MET A 37 2.47 7.16 0.99
N LEU A 38 2.16 6.14 1.79
CA LEU A 38 1.26 6.25 2.95
C LEU A 38 1.78 7.19 4.05
N ARG A 39 3.08 7.45 4.09
CA ARG A 39 3.70 8.43 4.99
C ARG A 39 3.36 9.86 4.58
N ASP A 40 3.05 10.05 3.29
CA ASP A 40 2.64 11.32 2.73
C ASP A 40 1.12 11.52 2.93
N PRO A 41 0.68 12.57 3.65
CA PRO A 41 -0.72 12.73 4.04
C PRO A 41 -1.66 12.93 2.84
N ILE A 42 -1.14 13.37 1.69
CA ILE A 42 -1.91 13.48 0.45
C ILE A 42 -2.20 12.09 -0.10
N GLN A 43 -1.14 11.32 -0.34
CA GLN A 43 -1.22 9.95 -0.84
C GLN A 43 -2.02 9.06 0.12
N GLN A 44 -1.80 9.18 1.43
CA GLN A 44 -2.55 8.43 2.46
C GLN A 44 -4.07 8.56 2.29
N LYS A 45 -4.58 9.76 1.96
CA LYS A 45 -6.01 9.98 1.71
C LYS A 45 -6.51 9.25 0.46
N HIS A 46 -5.67 9.06 -0.54
CA HIS A 46 -6.00 8.24 -1.72
C HIS A 46 -6.03 6.75 -1.37
N PHE A 47 -5.13 6.26 -0.52
CA PHE A 47 -5.08 4.84 -0.12
C PHE A 47 -6.15 4.44 0.91
N LEU A 48 -6.60 5.37 1.78
CA LEU A 48 -7.65 5.11 2.79
C LEU A 48 -8.92 4.42 2.24
N PRO A 49 -9.54 4.86 1.14
CA PRO A 49 -10.69 4.16 0.56
C PRO A 49 -10.34 2.76 0.03
N HIS A 50 -9.16 2.54 -0.55
CA HIS A 50 -8.72 1.20 -0.98
C HIS A 50 -8.53 0.25 0.22
N LEU A 51 -7.98 0.75 1.32
CA LEU A 51 -7.84 -0.01 2.57
C LEU A 51 -9.21 -0.38 3.15
N LYS A 52 -10.16 0.55 3.13
CA LYS A 52 -11.53 0.29 3.58
C LYS A 52 -12.23 -0.76 2.71
N ASN A 53 -12.01 -0.72 1.39
CA ASN A 53 -12.52 -1.72 0.44
C ASN A 53 -11.89 -3.10 0.63
N LEU A 54 -10.61 -3.15 1.02
CA LEU A 54 -9.90 -4.37 1.39
C LEU A 54 -10.45 -5.07 2.66
N GLY A 55 -11.42 -4.45 3.35
CA GLY A 55 -11.97 -4.99 4.59
C GLY A 55 -11.16 -4.61 5.84
N PHE A 56 -10.17 -3.71 5.72
CA PHE A 56 -9.62 -3.05 6.90
C PHE A 56 -10.70 -2.15 7.49
N LYS A 57 -11.41 -2.69 8.47
CA LYS A 57 -12.20 -1.89 9.39
C LYS A 57 -11.19 -1.15 10.28
N ALA A 58 -11.20 0.18 10.16
CA ALA A 58 -10.51 1.09 11.07
C ALA A 58 -10.91 0.80 12.52
#